data_AF-A0A261GL89-F1
#
_entry.id   AF-A0A261GL89-F1
#
_cell.length_a   1.000
_cell.length_b   1.000
_cell.length_c   1.000
_cell.angle_alpha   90.00
_cell.angle_beta   90.00
_cell.angle_gamma   90.00
#
_symmetry.space_group_name_H-M   'P 1'
#
loop_
_entity.id
_entity.type
_entity.pdbx_description
1 polymer ?
#
loop_
_entity_poly.entity_id
_entity_poly.type
_entity_poly.pdbx_seq_one_letter_code
_entity_poly.pdbx_strand_id
1 'polypeptide(L)'
;MENLSPVTIGIIVVAVILVLVAIKSRGKEGGTINSIPVPPADQATDEDIRKLAGSGKKIQAIKLYREKYGVGLKEAKEAVEALVE
;
A
#
# COMPACT_ATOMS: atom_id res chain seq x y z
N MET A 1 13.95 7.89 18.95
CA MET A 1 13.68 8.71 17.75
C MET A 1 14.82 8.46 16.78
N GLU A 2 14.76 7.34 16.07
CA GLU A 2 15.77 6.97 15.08
C GLU A 2 15.59 7.91 13.89
N ASN A 3 16.40 8.97 13.87
CA ASN A 3 16.42 9.90 12.75
C ASN A 3 16.97 9.13 11.55
N LEU A 4 16.08 8.63 10.69
CA LEU A 4 16.48 8.15 9.38
C LEU A 4 17.24 9.29 8.71
N SER A 5 18.52 9.05 8.44
CA SER A 5 19.37 10.03 7.79
C SER A 5 18.69 10.49 6.49
N PRO A 6 18.84 11.76 6.08
CA PRO A 6 18.26 12.26 4.84
C PRO A 6 18.68 11.42 3.61
N VAL A 7 19.82 10.72 3.72
CA VAL A 7 20.31 9.75 2.74
C VAL A 7 19.46 8.47 2.72
N THR A 8 19.09 7.93 3.89
CA THR A 8 18.21 6.77 3.99
C THR A 8 16.83 7.08 3.41
N ILE A 9 16.28 8.25 3.71
CA ILE A 9 15.01 8.73 3.14
C ILE A 9 15.15 8.89 1.62
N GLY A 10 16.26 9.46 1.15
CA GLY A 10 16.54 9.61 -0.28
C GLY A 10 16.63 8.28 -1.03
N ILE A 11 17.30 7.27 -0.46
CA ILE A 11 17.42 5.93 -1.05
C ILE A 11 16.06 5.24 -1.09
N ILE A 12 15.26 5.33 -0.03
CA ILE A 12 13.91 4.77 0.02
C ILE A 12 13.02 5.44 -1.03
N VAL A 13 13.05 6.77 -1.15
CA VAL A 13 12.25 7.52 -2.14
C VAL A 13 12.67 7.18 -3.57
N VAL A 14 13.97 7.09 -3.86
CA VAL A 14 14.47 6.74 -5.20
C VAL A 14 14.15 5.29 -5.55
N ALA A 15 14.32 4.36 -4.61
CA ALA A 15 13.93 2.98 -4.80
C ALA A 15 12.42 2.87 -5.06
N VAL A 16 11.60 3.61 -4.31
CA VAL A 16 10.15 3.67 -4.51
C VAL A 16 9.81 4.22 -5.89
N ILE A 17 10.43 5.31 -6.36
CA ILE A 17 10.18 5.88 -7.70
C ILE A 17 10.57 4.89 -8.81
N LEU A 18 11.73 4.25 -8.71
CA LEU A 18 12.19 3.26 -9.69
C LEU A 18 11.26 2.04 -9.74
N VAL A 19 10.77 1.62 -8.58
CA VAL A 19 9.81 0.53 -8.43
C VAL A 19 8.45 0.94 -9.01
N LEU A 20 7.94 2.14 -8.73
CA LEU A 20 6.69 2.67 -9.30
C LEU A 20 6.70 2.68 -10.84
N VAL A 21 7.83 3.05 -11.46
CA VAL A 21 7.98 3.05 -12.92
C VAL A 21 7.94 1.63 -13.50
N ALA A 22 8.44 0.63 -12.77
CA ALA A 22 8.47 -0.76 -13.22
C ALA A 22 7.13 -1.52 -13.03
N ILE A 23 6.25 -1.05 -12.13
CA ILE A 23 5.01 -1.77 -11.74
C ILE A 23 3.85 -1.57 -12.73
N LYS A 24 3.87 -0.56 -13.60
CA LYS A 24 2.75 -0.29 -14.53
C LYS A 24 2.49 -1.40 -15.58
N SER A 25 3.26 -2.50 -15.59
CA SER A 25 3.23 -3.50 -16.67
C SER A 25 2.67 -4.89 -16.34
N ARG A 26 2.09 -5.23 -15.17
CA ARG A 26 1.44 -6.56 -15.01
C ARG A 26 0.14 -6.59 -14.20
N GLY A 27 -0.94 -6.93 -14.93
CA GLY A 27 -2.12 -7.73 -14.54
C GLY A 27 -2.84 -7.34 -13.25
N LYS A 28 -3.98 -6.65 -13.28
CA LYS A 28 -5.31 -7.19 -13.63
C LYS A 28 -5.50 -8.62 -13.11
N GLU A 29 -6.16 -8.78 -11.96
CA GLU A 29 -7.29 -9.70 -11.73
C GLU A 29 -7.65 -9.88 -10.24
N GLY A 30 -8.91 -9.55 -9.91
CA GLY A 30 -9.84 -10.44 -9.22
C GLY A 30 -9.75 -10.58 -7.69
N GLY A 31 -10.85 -10.28 -7.00
CA GLY A 31 -11.06 -10.65 -5.60
C GLY A 31 -12.24 -9.93 -4.95
N THR A 32 -13.43 -10.03 -5.54
CA THR A 32 -14.68 -9.51 -4.99
C THR A 32 -15.14 -10.39 -3.82
N ILE A 33 -14.76 -10.03 -2.59
CA ILE A 33 -15.45 -10.50 -1.39
C ILE A 33 -15.92 -9.26 -0.61
N ASN A 34 -17.23 -9.01 -0.60
CA ASN A 34 -17.94 -7.89 0.02
C ASN A 34 -17.84 -6.52 -0.69
N SER A 35 -19.01 -6.14 -1.22
CA SER A 35 -19.49 -4.94 -1.92
C SER A 35 -19.20 -3.57 -1.28
N ILE A 36 -18.03 -3.37 -0.67
CA ILE A 36 -17.55 -2.02 -0.36
C ILE A 36 -16.84 -1.51 -1.60
N PRO A 37 -17.13 -0.27 -2.05
CA PRO A 37 -16.36 0.38 -3.11
C PRO A 37 -14.92 0.48 -2.62
N VAL A 38 -14.07 -0.45 -3.04
CA VAL A 38 -12.63 -0.31 -2.90
C VAL A 38 -12.21 0.61 -4.05
N PRO A 39 -11.70 1.82 -3.77
CA PRO A 39 -11.18 2.65 -4.84
C PRO A 39 -10.10 1.87 -5.58
N PRO A 40 -10.04 1.97 -6.92
CA PRO A 40 -8.95 1.35 -7.67
C PRO A 40 -7.62 1.85 -7.11
N ALA A 41 -6.59 1.01 -7.10
CA ALA A 41 -5.31 1.32 -6.43
C ALA A 41 -4.69 2.65 -6.89
N ASP A 42 -4.85 3.02 -8.17
CA ASP A 42 -4.44 4.32 -8.72
C ASP A 42 -5.14 5.54 -8.08
N GLN A 43 -6.31 5.35 -7.47
CA GLN A 43 -7.11 6.41 -6.82
C GLN A 43 -7.24 6.22 -5.31
N ALA A 44 -6.60 5.20 -4.74
CA ALA A 44 -6.72 4.87 -3.33
C ALA A 44 -5.86 5.79 -2.45
N THR A 45 -6.51 6.54 -1.57
CA THR A 45 -5.82 7.38 -0.59
C THR A 45 -5.39 6.56 0.61
N ASP A 46 -4.39 7.04 1.34
CA ASP A 46 -3.95 6.43 2.60
C ASP A 46 -5.09 6.40 3.64
N GLU A 47 -6.00 7.37 3.57
CA GLU A 47 -7.22 7.37 4.36
C GLU A 47 -8.19 6.23 4.00
N ASP A 48 -8.31 5.87 2.72
CA ASP A 48 -9.15 4.74 2.29
C ASP A 48 -8.59 3.41 2.77
N ILE A 49 -7.26 3.26 2.70
CA ILE A 49 -6.53 2.10 3.23
C ILE A 49 -6.76 2.00 4.74
N ARG A 50 -6.63 3.11 5.48
CA ARG A 50 -6.88 3.17 6.92
C ARG A 50 -8.33 2.85 7.27
N LYS A 51 -9.31 3.39 6.54
CA LYS A 51 -10.74 3.08 6.72
C LYS A 51 -11.02 1.60 6.51
N LEU A 52 -10.46 0.99 5.46
CA LEU A 52 -10.61 -0.44 5.19
C LEU A 52 -9.98 -1.29 6.29
N ALA A 53 -8.77 -0.92 6.72
CA ALA A 53 -8.03 -1.63 7.76
C ALA A 53 -8.73 -1.55 9.13
N GLY A 54 -9.26 -0.38 9.49
CA GLY A 54 -10.08 -0.17 10.70
C GLY A 54 -11.47 -0.81 10.63
N SER A 55 -12.04 -0.98 9.44
CA SER A 55 -13.32 -1.67 9.22
C SER A 55 -13.23 -3.19 9.27
N GLY A 56 -12.12 -3.76 9.77
CA GLY A 56 -11.86 -5.20 9.79
C GLY A 56 -11.50 -5.81 8.43
N LYS A 57 -11.33 -4.98 7.38
CA LYS A 57 -10.96 -5.42 6.02
C LYS A 57 -9.46 -5.30 5.76
N LYS A 58 -8.64 -5.77 6.71
CA LYS A 58 -7.18 -5.73 6.63
C LYS A 58 -6.64 -6.35 5.33
N ILE A 59 -7.21 -7.46 4.85
CA ILE A 59 -6.80 -8.09 3.59
C ILE A 59 -6.96 -7.15 2.38
N GLN A 60 -8.06 -6.40 2.32
CA GLN A 60 -8.28 -5.44 1.21
C GLN A 60 -7.33 -4.25 1.34
N ALA A 61 -7.14 -3.72 2.55
CA ALA A 61 -6.19 -2.65 2.80
C ALA A 61 -4.75 -3.06 2.44
N ILE A 62 -4.33 -4.27 2.80
CA ILE A 62 -3.01 -4.83 2.46
C ILE A 62 -2.89 -4.98 0.95
N LYS A 63 -3.92 -5.51 0.27
CA LYS A 63 -3.91 -5.65 -1.19
C LYS A 63 -3.80 -4.28 -1.86
N LEU A 64 -4.56 -3.30 -1.38
CA LEU A 64 -4.57 -1.92 -1.90
C LEU A 64 -3.24 -1.21 -1.69
N TYR A 65 -2.64 -1.34 -0.50
CA TYR A 65 -1.30 -0.83 -0.21
C TYR A 65 -0.24 -1.51 -1.08
N ARG A 66 -0.35 -2.83 -1.27
CA ARG A 66 0.55 -3.59 -2.13
C ARG A 66 0.44 -3.20 -3.59
N GLU A 67 -0.76 -2.90 -4.06
CA GLU A 67 -1.02 -2.51 -5.45
C GLU A 67 -0.60 -1.06 -5.71
N LYS A 68 -0.76 -0.17 -4.71
CA LYS A 68 -0.34 1.24 -4.75
C LYS A 68 1.17 1.42 -4.65
N TYR A 69 1.83 0.71 -3.74
CA TYR A 69 3.26 0.87 -3.45
C TYR A 69 4.15 -0.25 -4.03
N GLY A 70 3.54 -1.34 -4.51
CA GLY A 70 4.26 -2.47 -5.11
C GLY A 70 5.13 -3.28 -4.15
N VAL A 71 4.91 -3.14 -2.85
CA VAL A 71 5.74 -3.75 -1.81
C VAL A 71 5.44 -5.24 -1.62
N GLY A 72 6.25 -5.94 -0.82
CA GLY A 72 5.93 -7.32 -0.43
C GLY A 72 4.68 -7.40 0.46
N LEU A 73 4.08 -8.60 0.57
CA LEU A 73 2.94 -8.84 1.47
C LEU A 73 3.26 -8.48 2.93
N LYS A 74 4.51 -8.72 3.34
CA LYS A 74 5.01 -8.44 4.69
C LYS A 74 5.04 -6.93 4.95
N GLU A 75 5.67 -6.16 4.07
CA GLU A 75 5.74 -4.70 4.16
C GLU A 75 4.34 -4.06 4.08
N ALA A 76 3.48 -4.54 3.18
CA ALA A 76 2.11 -4.06 3.09
C ALA A 76 1.32 -4.32 4.38
N LYS A 77 1.52 -5.47 5.02
CA LYS A 77 0.91 -5.77 6.32
C LYS A 77 1.41 -4.82 7.40
N GLU A 78 2.73 -4.68 7.55
CA GLU A 78 3.33 -3.81 8.57
C GLU A 78 2.86 -2.36 8.41
N ALA A 79 2.85 -1.83 7.18
CA ALA A 79 2.37 -0.48 6.92
C ALA A 79 0.87 -0.31 7.21
N VAL A 80 0.03 -1.27 6.82
CA VAL A 80 -1.41 -1.23 7.10
C VAL A 80 -1.70 -1.36 8.59
N GLU A 81 -0.92 -2.15 9.33
CA GLU A 81 -1.06 -2.29 10.78
C GLU A 81 -0.67 -0.97 11.49
N ALA A 82 0.43 -0.34 11.05
CA ALA A 82 0.87 0.98 11.52
C ALA A 82 -0.09 2.14 11.19
N LEU A 83 -1.01 1.97 10.23
CA LEU A 83 -2.03 2.98 9.89
C LEU A 83 -3.26 2.94 10.82
N VAL A 84 -3.49 1.82 11.51
CA VAL A 84 -4.68 1.60 12.36
C VAL A 84 -4.34 1.65 13.85
N GLU A 85 -3.10 1.36 14.21
CA GLU A 85 -2.55 1.59 15.55
C GLU A 85 -2.45 3.09 15.87
#